data_AF-E0VSF6-F1
#
_entry.id   AF-E0VSF6-F1
#
_cell.length_a   1.000
_cell.length_b   1.000
_cell.length_c   1.000
_cell.angle_alpha   90.00
_cell.angle_beta   90.00
_cell.angle_gamma   90.00
#
_symmetry.space_group_name_H-M   'P 1'
#
loop_
_entity.id
_entity.type
_entity.pdbx_description
1 polymer ?
#
loop_
_entity_poly.entity_id
_entity_poly.type
_entity_poly.pdbx_seq_one_letter_code
_entity_poly.pdbx_strand_id
1 'polypeptide(L)'
;MLLRQEGGEEGHAVECCPSVLDMIEPEGGKNLDDIYVELYSDGENRQRFYERSCREDVTNKPCRFLDRKLYNQSRCVQKYSYTYALVRDTTVSGHSGTVTRHHHERGNFMSKDWKMDYIRE
;
A
#
# COMPACT_ATOMS: atom_id res chain seq x y z
N MET A 1 29.06 -4.96 30.95
CA MET A 1 28.29 -4.98 29.70
C MET A 1 27.90 -3.53 29.42
N LEU A 2 28.53 -2.87 28.45
CA LEU A 2 28.16 -1.50 28.06
C LEU A 2 26.91 -1.62 27.18
N LEU A 3 25.73 -1.42 27.78
CA LEU A 3 24.51 -1.19 27.02
C LEU A 3 24.72 0.12 26.28
N ARG A 4 25.08 0.03 24.99
CA ARG A 4 25.12 1.19 24.11
C ARG A 4 23.72 1.80 24.15
N GLN A 5 23.60 3.01 24.67
CA GLN A 5 22.34 3.74 24.67
C GLN A 5 22.03 4.10 23.22
N GLU A 6 21.23 3.28 22.58
CA GLU A 6 20.73 3.55 21.24
C GLU A 6 19.45 4.34 21.44
N GLY A 7 19.54 5.65 21.30
CA GLY A 7 18.37 6.52 21.16
C GLY A 7 17.92 6.48 19.71
N GLY A 8 16.60 6.37 19.49
CA GLY A 8 16.01 6.62 18.18
C GLY A 8 16.14 8.10 17.83
N GLU A 9 15.80 8.46 16.60
CA GLU A 9 15.67 9.87 16.22
C GLU A 9 14.65 10.55 17.16
N GLU A 10 14.94 11.79 17.54
CA GLU A 10 14.07 12.64 18.37
C GLU A 10 13.69 12.06 19.75
N GLY A 11 14.47 11.11 20.29
CA GLY A 11 14.24 10.54 21.62
C GLY A 11 13.21 9.41 21.64
N HIS A 12 12.79 8.92 20.47
CA HIS A 12 11.95 7.73 20.38
C HIS A 12 12.71 6.45 20.73
N ALA A 13 11.97 5.41 21.14
CA ALA A 13 12.52 4.08 21.33
C ALA A 13 13.04 3.54 19.99
N VAL A 14 14.17 2.82 20.01
CA VAL A 14 14.71 2.23 18.79
C VAL A 14 13.91 0.98 18.44
N GLU A 15 13.33 0.97 17.25
CA GLU A 15 12.66 -0.20 16.70
C GLU A 15 13.68 -1.21 16.14
N CYS A 16 13.31 -2.48 16.14
CA CYS A 16 14.16 -3.52 15.56
C CYS A 16 14.29 -3.38 14.03
N CYS A 17 13.20 -2.97 13.38
CA CYS A 17 13.09 -2.70 11.94
C CYS A 17 12.43 -1.33 11.77
N PRO A 18 13.21 -0.24 11.86
CA PRO A 18 12.66 1.11 11.74
C PRO A 18 11.93 1.30 10.41
N SER A 19 10.81 2.00 10.47
CA SER A 19 10.00 2.37 9.32
C SER A 19 9.90 3.89 9.17
N VAL A 20 9.53 4.34 7.98
CA VAL A 20 9.20 5.74 7.69
C VAL A 20 7.73 5.82 7.25
N LEU A 21 7.09 6.95 7.50
CA LEU A 21 5.71 7.22 7.11
C LEU A 21 5.73 8.24 5.98
N ASP A 22 5.33 7.82 4.79
CA ASP A 22 5.36 8.65 3.58
C ASP A 22 3.94 8.89 3.07
N MET A 23 3.68 10.10 2.58
CA MET A 23 2.46 10.40 1.82
C MET A 23 2.74 10.12 0.34
N ILE A 24 1.96 9.21 -0.25
CA ILE A 24 2.08 8.83 -1.66
C ILE A 24 0.80 9.19 -2.44
N GLU A 25 0.96 9.46 -3.73
CA GLU A 25 -0.13 9.75 -4.68
C GLU A 25 -0.10 8.77 -5.87
N PRO A 26 -0.36 7.47 -5.65
CA PRO A 26 -0.27 6.46 -6.69
C PRO A 26 -1.36 6.63 -7.76
N GLU A 27 -1.03 6.36 -9.01
CA GLU A 27 -1.99 6.36 -10.14
C GLU A 27 -2.81 5.06 -10.20
N GLY A 28 -2.35 4.00 -9.55
CA GLY A 28 -3.04 2.72 -9.47
C GLY A 28 -2.46 1.84 -8.38
N GLY A 29 -3.14 0.73 -8.10
CA GLY A 29 -2.77 -0.19 -7.04
C GLY A 29 -3.16 -1.62 -7.40
N LYS A 30 -2.86 -2.55 -6.48
CA LYS A 30 -3.35 -3.93 -6.58
C LYS A 30 -4.47 -4.15 -5.59
N ASN A 31 -5.57 -4.76 -6.04
CA ASN A 31 -6.65 -5.13 -5.14
C ASN A 31 -6.36 -6.45 -4.39
N LEU A 32 -7.35 -6.94 -3.64
CA LEU A 32 -7.24 -8.20 -2.89
C LEU A 32 -6.97 -9.42 -3.78
N ASP A 33 -7.42 -9.38 -5.03
CA ASP A 33 -7.22 -10.43 -6.03
C ASP A 33 -5.86 -10.28 -6.77
N ASP A 34 -4.99 -9.38 -6.29
CA ASP A 34 -3.71 -9.00 -6.92
C ASP A 34 -3.88 -8.41 -8.34
N ILE A 35 -5.10 -7.96 -8.70
CA ILE A 35 -5.41 -7.34 -9.98
C ILE A 35 -5.08 -5.85 -9.93
N TYR A 36 -4.43 -5.36 -10.99
CA TYR A 36 -4.14 -3.94 -11.12
C TYR A 36 -5.41 -3.13 -11.42
N VAL A 37 -5.66 -2.13 -10.59
CA VAL A 37 -6.77 -1.18 -10.71
C VAL A 37 -6.21 0.23 -10.77
N GLU A 38 -6.85 1.09 -11.57
CA GLU A 38 -6.47 2.49 -11.66
C GLU A 38 -7.18 3.30 -10.60
N LEU A 39 -6.47 4.21 -9.94
CA LEU A 39 -7.01 5.08 -8.91
C LEU A 39 -7.60 6.34 -9.54
N TYR A 40 -8.73 6.79 -9.01
CA TYR A 40 -9.34 8.03 -9.44
C TYR A 40 -8.38 9.21 -9.29
N SER A 41 -8.24 9.99 -10.37
CA SER A 41 -7.55 11.28 -10.39
C SER A 41 -8.25 12.23 -11.36
N ASP A 42 -8.51 13.47 -10.93
CA ASP A 42 -9.06 14.53 -11.78
C ASP A 42 -8.47 15.90 -11.38
N GLY A 43 -7.55 16.42 -12.20
CA GLY A 43 -6.80 17.64 -11.88
C GLY A 43 -6.05 17.51 -10.55
N GLU A 44 -6.39 18.38 -9.59
CA GLU A 44 -5.84 18.40 -8.24
C GLU A 44 -6.50 17.38 -7.29
N ASN A 45 -7.61 16.76 -7.70
CA ASN A 45 -8.28 15.72 -6.93
C ASN A 45 -7.57 14.38 -7.16
N ARG A 46 -6.52 14.13 -6.37
CA ARG A 46 -5.78 12.85 -6.34
C ARG A 46 -5.99 12.16 -5.00
N GLN A 47 -6.01 10.82 -5.02
CA GLN A 47 -6.06 10.04 -3.79
C GLN A 47 -4.67 9.93 -3.18
N ARG A 48 -4.58 10.30 -1.89
CA ARG A 48 -3.34 10.29 -1.11
C ARG A 48 -3.41 9.21 -0.05
N PHE A 49 -2.33 8.45 0.10
CA PHE A 49 -2.23 7.39 1.11
C PHE A 49 -1.01 7.65 1.98
N TYR A 50 -1.09 7.26 3.25
CA TYR A 50 0.05 7.30 4.16
C TYR A 50 0.60 5.88 4.30
N GLU A 51 1.61 5.57 3.49
CA GLU A 51 2.27 4.27 3.51
C GLU A 51 3.36 4.24 4.57
N ARG A 52 3.48 3.11 5.26
CA ARG A 52 4.56 2.87 6.23
C ARG A 52 5.59 1.94 5.59
N SER A 53 6.73 2.47 5.17
CA SER A 53 7.77 1.71 4.47
C SER A 53 8.93 1.34 5.40
N CYS A 54 9.53 0.16 5.23
CA CYS A 54 10.78 -0.16 5.91
C CYS A 54 11.85 0.85 5.48
N ARG A 55 12.60 1.40 6.44
CA ARG A 55 13.71 2.31 6.10
C ARG A 55 14.69 1.58 5.18
N GLU A 56 15.14 2.25 4.13
CA GLU A 56 15.91 1.60 3.06
C GLU A 56 17.19 0.93 3.57
N ASP A 57 17.85 1.55 4.56
CA ASP A 57 19.08 1.05 5.16
C ASP A 57 18.88 -0.20 6.03
N VAL A 58 17.65 -0.59 6.38
CA VAL A 58 17.35 -1.80 7.17
C VAL A 58 16.63 -2.87 6.37
N THR A 59 16.09 -2.55 5.20
CA THR A 59 15.34 -3.49 4.36
C THR A 59 16.20 -4.71 4.01
N ASN A 60 15.64 -5.91 4.19
CA ASN A 60 16.31 -7.20 4.04
C ASN A 60 17.50 -7.45 4.98
N LYS A 61 17.76 -6.59 5.97
CA LYS A 61 18.79 -6.82 6.99
C LYS A 61 18.21 -7.51 8.22
N PRO A 62 19.02 -8.23 9.00
CA PRO A 62 18.60 -8.81 10.27
C PRO A 62 18.01 -7.77 11.21
N CYS A 63 16.96 -8.18 11.94
CA CYS A 63 16.31 -7.35 12.93
C CYS A 63 17.30 -6.99 14.05
N ARG A 64 17.32 -5.71 14.45
CA ARG A 64 18.16 -5.23 15.54
C ARG A 64 17.71 -5.85 16.86
N PHE A 65 18.63 -5.94 17.83
CA PHE A 65 18.36 -6.45 19.18
C PHE A 65 18.08 -7.95 19.31
N LEU A 66 18.10 -8.71 18.21
CA LEU A 66 18.11 -10.17 18.30
C LEU A 66 19.47 -10.72 18.74
N ASP A 67 19.48 -11.95 19.24
CA ASP A 67 20.72 -12.69 19.45
C ASP A 67 21.42 -12.91 18.09
N ARG A 68 22.74 -12.75 18.05
CA ARG A 68 23.57 -12.98 16.84
C ARG A 68 23.31 -14.34 16.20
N LYS A 69 22.98 -15.37 16.98
CA LYS A 69 22.65 -16.71 16.48
C LYS A 69 21.38 -16.73 15.61
N LEU A 70 20.48 -15.77 15.80
CA LEU A 70 19.20 -15.64 15.10
C LEU A 70 19.26 -14.67 13.92
N TYR A 71 20.39 -14.01 13.67
CA TYR A 71 20.50 -13.02 12.60
C TYR A 71 20.15 -13.62 11.23
N ASN A 72 20.64 -14.82 10.94
CA ASN A 72 20.34 -15.53 9.70
C ASN A 72 18.88 -16.02 9.60
N GLN A 73 18.11 -15.92 10.69
CA GLN A 73 16.70 -16.32 10.77
C GLN A 73 15.76 -15.10 10.81
N SER A 74 16.31 -13.89 10.73
CA SER A 74 15.55 -12.65 10.83
C SER A 74 15.85 -11.74 9.64
N ARG A 75 14.82 -11.03 9.16
CA ARG A 75 14.96 -9.98 8.17
C ARG A 75 13.85 -8.96 8.33
N CYS A 76 14.18 -7.68 8.20
CA CYS A 76 13.18 -6.62 8.07
C CYS A 76 12.58 -6.69 6.66
N VAL A 77 11.26 -6.80 6.58
CA VAL A 77 10.51 -6.93 5.32
C VAL A 77 9.31 -6.00 5.33
N GLN A 78 8.99 -5.44 4.17
CA GLN A 78 7.82 -4.61 3.98
C GLN A 78 6.55 -5.40 4.28
N LYS A 79 5.65 -4.80 5.06
CA LYS A 79 4.32 -5.32 5.31
C LYS A 79 3.31 -4.37 4.72
N TYR A 80 2.30 -4.94 4.09
CA TYR A 80 1.27 -4.19 3.43
C TYR A 80 -0.06 -4.34 4.17
N SER A 81 -0.89 -3.30 4.15
CA SER A 81 -2.30 -3.34 4.53
C SER A 81 -3.18 -3.17 3.29
N TYR A 82 -4.49 -3.32 3.49
CA TYR A 82 -5.47 -3.02 2.47
C TYR A 82 -6.35 -1.88 2.96
N THR A 83 -6.49 -0.87 2.11
CA THR A 83 -7.30 0.32 2.38
C THR A 83 -8.30 0.54 1.25
N TYR A 84 -9.43 1.18 1.54
CA TYR A 84 -10.42 1.48 0.52
C TYR A 84 -9.95 2.64 -0.37
N ALA A 85 -10.18 2.51 -1.67
CA ALA A 85 -9.95 3.56 -2.63
C ALA A 85 -11.01 3.57 -3.75
N LEU A 86 -11.17 4.72 -4.39
CA LEU A 86 -12.00 4.87 -5.58
C LEU A 86 -11.19 4.44 -6.81
N VAL A 87 -11.61 3.37 -7.46
CA VAL A 87 -10.84 2.70 -8.53
C VAL A 87 -11.67 2.38 -9.76
N ARG A 88 -11.00 2.11 -10.89
CA ARG A 88 -11.60 1.49 -12.08
C ARG A 88 -10.81 0.27 -12.53
N ASP A 89 -11.50 -0.74 -13.05
CA ASP A 89 -10.87 -1.96 -13.58
C ASP A 89 -10.20 -1.67 -14.92
N THR A 90 -8.91 -2.00 -15.06
CA THR A 90 -8.15 -1.77 -16.30
C THR A 90 -8.36 -2.86 -17.36
N THR A 91 -8.97 -3.99 -16.98
CA THR A 91 -9.19 -5.15 -17.87
C THR A 91 -10.39 -4.99 -18.81
N VAL A 92 -11.16 -3.91 -18.72
CA VAL A 92 -12.39 -3.71 -19.49
C VAL A 92 -12.15 -2.96 -20.82
N SER A 93 -10.98 -2.37 -21.04
CA SER A 93 -10.70 -1.54 -22.23
C SER A 93 -10.22 -2.32 -23.46
N GLY A 94 -10.39 -3.65 -23.49
CA GLY A 94 -9.65 -4.52 -24.40
C GLY A 94 -10.42 -5.40 -25.38
N HIS A 95 -11.73 -5.65 -25.25
CA HIS A 95 -12.46 -6.54 -26.19
C HIS A 95 -13.93 -6.11 -26.38
N SER A 96 -14.29 -5.87 -27.64
CA SER A 96 -15.66 -5.85 -28.16
C SER A 96 -16.38 -7.18 -27.86
N GLY A 97 -17.63 -7.13 -27.38
CA GLY A 97 -18.55 -8.28 -27.44
C GLY A 97 -19.41 -8.55 -26.20
N THR A 98 -20.62 -7.99 -26.19
CA THR A 98 -21.88 -8.55 -25.63
C THR A 98 -21.81 -9.51 -24.42
N VAL A 99 -22.21 -9.04 -23.23
CA VAL A 99 -23.08 -9.82 -22.32
C VAL A 99 -24.07 -8.87 -21.64
N THR A 100 -25.33 -8.98 -22.06
CA THR A 100 -26.49 -8.31 -21.45
C THR A 100 -26.75 -8.83 -20.04
N ARG A 101 -26.75 -7.94 -19.03
CA ARG A 101 -27.49 -8.16 -17.77
C ARG A 101 -28.30 -6.91 -17.44
N HIS A 102 -29.61 -7.06 -17.55
CA HIS A 102 -30.60 -6.06 -17.18
C HIS A 102 -30.70 -5.97 -15.64
N HIS A 103 -30.32 -4.83 -15.07
CA HIS A 103 -30.83 -4.39 -13.76
C HIS A 103 -31.06 -2.88 -13.78
N HIS A 104 -32.19 -2.49 -13.18
CA HIS A 104 -32.84 -1.20 -13.22
C HIS A 104 -31.94 0.02 -12.94
N GLU A 105 -32.19 1.07 -13.72
CA GLU A 105 -31.63 2.41 -13.55
C GLU A 105 -32.11 3.09 -12.26
N ARG A 106 -31.16 3.63 -11.50
CA ARG A 106 -31.29 4.92 -10.81
C ARG A 106 -30.06 5.74 -11.15
N GLY A 107 -30.27 6.85 -11.84
CA GLY A 107 -29.20 7.74 -12.28
C GLY A 107 -28.41 8.32 -11.11
N ASN A 108 -27.10 8.22 -11.19
CA ASN A 108 -26.19 9.12 -10.50
C ASN A 108 -24.98 9.38 -11.42
N PHE A 109 -24.63 10.64 -11.59
CA PHE A 109 -23.59 11.15 -12.49
C PHE A 109 -22.18 10.98 -11.89
N MET A 110 -21.88 9.81 -11.32
CA MET A 110 -20.50 9.36 -11.13
C MET A 110 -20.30 8.24 -12.14
N SER A 111 -19.34 8.43 -13.04
CA SER A 111 -19.06 7.57 -14.19
C SER A 111 -19.23 6.09 -13.84
N LYS A 112 -19.92 5.35 -14.72
CA LYS A 112 -20.16 3.90 -14.63
C LYS A 112 -18.90 3.05 -14.41
N ASP A 113 -17.72 3.66 -14.48
CA ASP A 113 -16.42 3.01 -14.43
C ASP A 113 -15.74 3.08 -13.05
N TRP A 114 -16.18 3.96 -12.14
CA TRP A 114 -15.54 4.10 -10.82
C TRP A 114 -16.32 3.38 -9.72
N LYS A 115 -15.62 2.57 -8.92
CA LYS A 115 -16.14 1.81 -7.79
C LYS A 115 -15.22 1.92 -6.58
N MET A 116 -15.73 1.63 -5.40
CA MET A 116 -14.88 1.44 -4.22
C MET A 116 -14.33 0.01 -4.23
N ASP A 117 -13.02 -0.14 -4.07
CA ASP A 117 -12.36 -1.44 -3.85
C ASP A 117 -11.20 -1.25 -2.86
N TYR A 118 -10.66 -2.35 -2.36
CA TYR A 118 -9.43 -2.32 -1.58
C TYR A 118 -8.22 -2.19 -2.50
N ILE A 119 -7.23 -1.40 -2.09
CA ILE A 119 -5.88 -1.41 -2.65
C ILE A 119 -4.87 -1.80 -1.58
N ARG A 120 -3.81 -2.47 -2.01
CA ARG A 120 -2.63 -2.72 -1.18
C ARG A 120 -1.85 -1.42 -1.00
N GLU A 121 -1.63 -1.05 0.26
CA GLU A 121 -0.74 0.04 0.70
C GLU A 121 0.39 -0.53 1.56
#